data_AF-A0A963EUB6-F1
#
_entry.id   AF-A0A963EUB6-F1
#
_cell.length_a   1.000
_cell.length_b   1.000
_cell.length_c   1.000
_cell.angle_alpha   90.00
_cell.angle_beta   90.00
_cell.angle_gamma   90.00
#
_symmetry.space_group_name_H-M   'P 1'
#
loop_
_entity.id
_entity.type
_entity.pdbx_description
1 polymer ?
#
loop_
_entity_poly.entity_id
_entity_poly.type
_entity_poly.pdbx_seq_one_letter_code
_entity_poly.pdbx_strand_id
1 'polypeptide(L)'
;LLGLMVFGMLFAVNSALHSYLIVSYAQEDGVSLDVGFYYMANAMGRLLGTVLSGWVYQRWGLEACLWISSVFIAAADLVSLSLPRHPAATA
;
A
#
# COMPACT_ATOMS: atom_id res chain seq x y z
N LEU A 1 -6.85 -13.56 -17.04
CA LEU A 1 -7.85 -12.47 -17.08
C LEU A 1 -8.64 -12.36 -15.79
N LEU A 2 -9.32 -13.43 -15.36
CA LEU A 2 -10.12 -13.45 -14.12
C LEU A 2 -9.32 -12.96 -12.88
N GLY A 3 -8.10 -13.45 -12.69
CA GLY A 3 -7.21 -12.98 -11.61
C GLY A 3 -6.82 -11.50 -11.69
N LEU A 4 -6.67 -10.94 -12.90
CA LEU A 4 -6.36 -9.53 -13.10
C LEU A 4 -7.57 -8.63 -12.80
N MET A 5 -8.77 -9.10 -13.13
CA MET A 5 -10.02 -8.40 -12.80
C MET A 5 -10.24 -8.34 -11.29
N VAL A 6 -10.04 -9.46 -10.59
CA VAL A 6 -10.12 -9.53 -9.12
C VAL A 6 -9.06 -8.62 -8.49
N PHE A 7 -7.82 -8.70 -8.96
CA PHE A 7 -6.74 -7.81 -8.51
C PHE A 7 -7.10 -6.34 -8.71
N GLY A 8 -7.60 -5.96 -9.91
CA GLY A 8 -7.99 -4.59 -10.21
C GLY A 8 -9.09 -4.07 -9.30
N MET A 9 -10.11 -4.89 -8.98
CA MET A 9 -11.18 -4.53 -8.06
C MET A 9 -10.64 -4.30 -6.63
N LEU A 10 -9.84 -5.23 -6.11
CA LEU A 10 -9.25 -5.12 -4.77
C LEU A 10 -8.29 -3.92 -4.67
N PHE A 11 -7.48 -3.70 -5.69
CA PHE A 11 -6.57 -2.56 -5.78
C PHE A 11 -7.33 -1.23 -5.77
N ALA A 12 -8.43 -1.12 -6.53
CA ALA A 12 -9.24 0.08 -6.57
C ALA A 12 -9.83 0.42 -5.19
N VAL A 13 -10.35 -0.59 -4.47
CA VAL A 13 -10.87 -0.41 -3.11
C VAL A 13 -9.76 0.05 -2.16
N ASN A 14 -8.60 -0.62 -2.18
CA ASN A 14 -7.48 -0.31 -1.28
C ASN A 14 -6.90 1.10 -1.55
N SER A 15 -6.77 1.47 -2.83
CA SER A 15 -6.32 2.82 -3.22
C SER A 15 -7.27 3.92 -2.76
N ALA A 16 -8.59 3.69 -2.78
CA ALA A 16 -9.57 4.65 -2.30
C ALA A 16 -9.54 4.79 -0.77
N LEU A 17 -9.47 3.66 -0.05
CA LEU A 17 -9.45 3.65 1.42
C LEU A 17 -8.20 4.30 2.00
N HIS A 18 -7.02 4.07 1.42
CA HIS A 18 -5.77 4.64 1.92
C HIS A 18 -5.79 6.18 1.89
N SER A 19 -6.32 6.75 0.80
CA SER A 19 -6.44 8.21 0.66
C SER A 19 -7.51 8.80 1.57
N TYR A 20 -8.63 8.09 1.77
CA TYR A 20 -9.67 8.47 2.73
C TYR A 20 -9.16 8.47 4.18
N LEU A 21 -8.41 7.44 4.56
CA LEU A 21 -7.85 7.29 5.90
C LEU A 21 -6.95 8.47 6.27
N ILE A 22 -6.06 8.92 5.38
CA ILE A 22 -5.16 10.05 5.64
C ILE A 22 -5.93 11.34 5.95
N VAL A 23 -7.00 11.61 5.20
CA VAL A 23 -7.86 12.78 5.45
C VAL A 23 -8.63 12.63 6.76
N SER A 24 -9.11 11.43 7.09
CA SER A 24 -9.83 11.17 8.35
C SER A 24 -8.94 11.19 9.60
N TYR A 25 -7.64 10.89 9.46
CA TYR A 25 -6.66 10.87 10.56
C TYR A 25 -5.92 12.20 10.73
N ALA A 26 -6.02 13.13 9.78
CA ALA A 26 -5.38 14.44 9.86
C ALA A 26 -6.03 15.30 10.97
N GLN A 27 -5.30 15.52 12.08
CA GLN A 27 -5.60 16.57 13.06
C GLN A 27 -4.90 17.88 12.65
N GLU A 28 -5.57 19.01 12.89
CA GLU A 28 -5.27 20.34 12.30
C GLU A 28 -3.82 20.84 12.50
N ASP A 29 -3.10 20.38 13.54
CA ASP A 29 -1.78 20.92 13.91
C ASP A 29 -0.56 20.19 13.28
N GLY A 30 -0.75 19.13 12.47
CA GLY A 30 0.36 18.28 11.93
C GLY A 30 0.27 17.87 10.46
N VAL A 31 -0.78 18.29 9.75
CA VAL A 31 -1.19 17.73 8.44
C VAL A 31 -0.09 17.71 7.39
N SER A 32 0.71 18.78 7.27
CA SER A 32 1.74 18.89 6.22
C SER A 32 2.87 17.87 6.39
N LEU A 33 3.23 17.52 7.64
CA LEU A 33 4.30 16.57 7.92
C LEU A 33 3.82 15.13 7.68
N ASP A 34 2.61 14.79 8.13
CA ASP A 34 2.02 13.46 7.95
C ASP A 34 1.75 13.15 6.48
N VAL A 35 1.21 14.13 5.74
CA VAL A 35 1.02 14.03 4.29
C VAL A 35 2.38 13.92 3.57
N GLY A 36 3.38 14.67 4.02
CA GLY A 36 4.75 14.58 3.51
C GLY A 36 5.34 13.17 3.66
N PHE A 37 5.25 12.59 4.85
CA PHE A 37 5.70 11.23 5.11
C PHE A 37 4.96 10.20 4.26
N TYR A 38 3.65 10.33 4.11
CA TYR A 38 2.86 9.45 3.24
C TYR A 38 3.34 9.48 1.78
N TYR A 39 3.50 10.66 1.20
CA TYR A 39 3.97 10.78 -0.19
C TYR A 39 5.40 10.25 -0.36
N MET A 40 6.28 10.51 0.60
CA MET A 40 7.63 9.94 0.60
C MET A 40 7.60 8.41 0.68
N ALA A 41 6.78 7.83 1.57
CA ALA A 41 6.61 6.39 1.68
C ALA A 41 6.08 5.77 0.38
N ASN A 42 5.09 6.40 -0.27
CA ASN A 42 4.57 5.95 -1.56
C ASN A 42 5.63 6.01 -2.67
N ALA A 43 6.40 7.11 -2.75
CA ALA A 43 7.47 7.26 -3.73
C ALA A 43 8.58 6.21 -3.52
N MET A 44 8.99 5.99 -2.26
CA MET A 44 9.97 4.95 -1.93
C MET A 44 9.47 3.55 -2.26
N GLY A 45 8.21 3.23 -1.94
CA GLY A 45 7.61 1.95 -2.27
C GLY A 45 7.63 1.67 -3.78
N ARG A 46 7.31 2.69 -4.60
CA ARG A 46 7.38 2.57 -6.07
C ARG A 46 8.81 2.39 -6.56
N LEU A 47 9.78 3.13 -6.01
CA LEU A 47 11.19 3.01 -6.39
C LEU A 47 11.74 1.62 -6.03
N LEU A 48 11.56 1.18 -4.79
CA LEU A 48 12.01 -0.13 -4.33
C LEU A 48 11.33 -1.26 -5.11
N GLY A 49 10.01 -1.19 -5.29
CA GLY A 49 9.26 -2.19 -6.03
C GLY A 49 9.73 -2.32 -7.48
N THR A 50 9.98 -1.21 -8.18
CA THR A 50 10.43 -1.24 -9.58
C THR A 50 11.87 -1.74 -9.73
N VAL A 51 12.80 -1.27 -8.89
CA VAL A 51 14.20 -1.71 -8.95
C VAL A 51 14.33 -3.18 -8.53
N LEU A 52 13.71 -3.57 -7.42
CA LEU A 52 13.75 -4.94 -6.91
C LEU A 52 13.10 -5.91 -7.90
N SER A 53 11.90 -5.61 -8.40
CA SER A 53 11.24 -6.48 -9.37
C SER A 53 12.01 -6.58 -10.69
N GLY A 54 12.65 -5.49 -11.14
CA GLY A 54 13.52 -5.51 -12.31
C GLY A 54 14.74 -6.43 -12.12
N TRP A 55 15.35 -6.43 -10.94
CA TRP A 55 16.46 -7.33 -10.61
C TRP A 55 16.02 -8.79 -10.47
N VAL A 56 14.94 -9.04 -9.72
CA VAL A 56 14.35 -10.38 -9.51
C VAL A 56 13.93 -10.99 -10.84
N TYR A 57 13.27 -10.22 -11.71
CA TYR A 57 12.81 -10.69 -13.01
C TYR A 57 13.96 -11.18 -13.88
N GLN A 58 15.08 -10.43 -13.91
CA GLN A 58 16.27 -10.82 -14.66
C GLN A 58 16.90 -12.12 -14.15
N ARG A 59 16.79 -12.43 -12.85
CA ARG A 59 17.44 -13.60 -12.24
C ARG A 59 16.55 -14.84 -12.16
N TRP A 60 15.27 -14.66 -11.86
CA TRP A 60 14.33 -15.74 -11.51
C TRP A 60 13.00 -15.65 -12.26
N GLY A 61 12.82 -14.68 -13.15
CA GLY A 61 11.62 -14.55 -13.98
C GLY A 61 10.38 -14.00 -13.26
N LEU A 62 9.24 -14.09 -13.94
CA LEU A 62 7.98 -13.48 -13.51
C LEU A 62 7.37 -14.13 -12.26
N GLU A 63 7.47 -15.45 -12.12
CA GLU A 63 6.86 -16.18 -11.01
C GLU A 63 7.44 -15.73 -9.66
N ALA A 64 8.76 -15.55 -9.59
CA ALA A 64 9.43 -15.04 -8.39
C ALA A 64 8.95 -13.62 -8.03
N CYS A 65 8.74 -12.74 -9.02
CA CYS A 65 8.18 -11.40 -8.79
C CYS A 65 6.78 -11.47 -8.17
N LEU A 66 5.93 -12.39 -8.62
CA LEU A 66 4.58 -12.56 -8.08
C LEU A 66 4.59 -13.06 -6.62
N TRP A 67 5.47 -14.02 -6.30
CA TRP A 67 5.63 -14.49 -4.93
C TRP A 67 6.13 -13.39 -3.99
N ILE A 68 7.17 -12.65 -4.38
CA ILE A 68 7.71 -11.55 -3.58
C ILE A 68 6.66 -10.45 -3.39
N SER A 69 5.93 -10.08 -4.44
CA SER A 69 4.84 -9.10 -4.34
C SER A 69 3.74 -9.57 -3.40
N SER A 70 3.40 -10.86 -3.44
CA SER A 70 2.38 -11.44 -2.55
C SER A 70 2.80 -11.38 -1.09
N VAL A 71 4.08 -11.65 -0.79
CA VAL A 71 4.65 -11.52 0.56
C VAL A 71 4.58 -10.07 1.05
N PHE A 72 4.91 -9.09 0.22
CA PHE A 72 4.83 -7.67 0.60
C PHE A 72 3.40 -7.23 0.90
N ILE A 73 2.43 -7.67 0.09
CA ILE A 73 1.01 -7.41 0.34
C ILE A 73 0.57 -8.06 1.65
N ALA A 74 0.94 -9.32 1.90
CA ALA A 74 0.59 -10.02 3.14
C ALA A 74 1.22 -9.34 4.38
N ALA A 75 2.47 -8.88 4.27
CA ALA A 75 3.12 -8.12 5.34
C ALA A 75 2.39 -6.80 5.62
N ALA A 76 1.99 -6.07 4.57
CA ALA A 76 1.21 -4.84 4.72
C ALA A 76 -0.15 -5.09 5.37
N ASP A 77 -0.82 -6.19 5.01
CA ASP A 77 -2.10 -6.60 5.61
C ASP A 77 -1.96 -6.91 7.10
N LEU A 78 -0.94 -7.69 7.49
CA LEU A 78 -0.64 -8.00 8.90
C LEU A 78 -0.36 -6.74 9.74
N VAL A 79 0.41 -5.80 9.18
CA VAL A 79 0.66 -4.50 9.83
C VAL A 79 -0.64 -3.70 9.95
N SER A 80 -1.49 -3.71 8.93
CA SER A 80 -2.77 -3.00 8.92
C SER A 80 -3.75 -3.57 9.95
N LEU A 81 -3.79 -4.89 10.14
CA LEU A 81 -4.57 -5.55 11.18
C LEU A 81 -4.11 -5.18 12.60
N SER A 82 -2.84 -4.82 12.75
CA SER A 82 -2.25 -4.41 14.03
C SER A 82 -2.52 -2.93 14.36
N LEU A 83 -3.10 -2.16 13.44
CA LEU A 83 -3.43 -0.76 13.69
C LEU A 83 -4.59 -0.64 14.69
N PRO A 84 -4.49 0.22 15.71
CA PRO A 84 -5.56 0.43 16.68
C PRO A 84 -6.79 0.98 15.96
N ARG A 85 -7.95 0.33 16.20
CA ARG A 85 -9.25 0.81 15.73
C ARG A 85 -9.60 2.09 16.49
N HIS A 86 -9.36 3.26 15.90
CA HIS A 86 -9.99 4.48 16.40
C HIS A 86 -11.50 4.42 16.10
N PRO A 87 -12.37 4.66 17.10
CA PRO A 87 -13.79 4.86 16.84
C PRO A 87 -13.92 6.00 15.84
N ALA A 88 -14.61 5.75 14.73
CA ALA A 88 -14.99 6.81 13.81
C ALA A 88 -15.64 7.92 14.64
N ALA A 89 -15.14 9.16 14.49
CA ALA A 89 -15.82 10.31 15.04
C ALA A 89 -17.27 10.27 14.54
N THR A 90 -18.20 10.10 15.49
CA THR A 90 -19.64 10.23 15.27
C THR A 90 -19.88 11.59 14.63
N ALA A 91 -20.25 11.57 13.35
CA ALA A 91 -20.93 12.68 12.69
C ALA A 91 -22.38 12.75 13.18
#